data_AF-A0A8C4ET64-F1
#
_entry.id   AF-A0A8C4ET64-F1
#
_cell.length_a   1.000
_cell.length_b   1.000
_cell.length_c   1.000
_cell.angle_alpha   90.00
_cell.angle_beta   90.00
_cell.angle_gamma   90.00
#
_symmetry.space_group_name_H-M   'P 1'
#
loop_
_entity.id
_entity.type
_entity.pdbx_description
1 polymer ?
#
loop_
_entity_poly.entity_id
_entity_poly.type
_entity_poly.pdbx_seq_one_letter_code
_entity_poly.pdbx_strand_id
1 'polypeptide(L)'
;RSKHKNTQFKVDFKKEEHVETPYGNVHCIMSGTAKANRPVILTFHDVGLNHKSCFESLFNHEDMQEIVRHLPICHVEAPGQHEAAKTLPSAYAYPSMDQLSEALPAVLKHFGVIGLGVGAGAYILAKFALNHPDMVDGLVLININPSAEGLMDSVANKLTEWTHTLPDTVIAHLFGKDEIENNHDLIATYRHHITTTMNQSNVSQFFRSYNSRNALDVERPIPGGNVNVRTLKCSALLVVGDNSPAVEAVVDCNSKLNPTKTTLLKMADCGGLPQVDQPAKVIEALKYFIQGMGYLSSAGMTRLRSRTASSSSITSMEGSRSRSHTNELQRDRTHSRGAEDKRGRSHTDTSMDSISHSSVTQIISKSTEVTC
;
A
#
# COMPACT_ATOMS: atom_id res chain seq x y z
N ARG A 1 27.64 27.47 32.29
CA ARG A 1 27.70 26.07 31.78
C ARG A 1 26.46 25.80 30.93
N SER A 2 26.50 26.07 29.62
CA SER A 2 25.43 25.64 28.70
C SER A 2 25.71 24.20 28.26
N LYS A 3 24.72 23.30 28.34
CA LYS A 3 24.80 21.99 27.71
C LYS A 3 24.14 22.07 26.34
N HIS A 4 24.92 22.38 25.30
CA HIS A 4 24.52 22.02 23.95
C HIS A 4 24.36 20.49 23.91
N LYS A 5 23.11 20.02 23.79
CA LYS A 5 22.86 18.63 23.40
C LYS A 5 23.30 18.53 21.95
N ASN A 6 24.49 17.97 21.73
CA ASN A 6 24.92 17.61 20.39
C ASN A 6 24.01 16.47 19.93
N THR A 7 22.95 16.80 19.18
CA THR A 7 21.97 15.84 18.67
C THR A 7 22.59 15.11 17.50
N GLN A 8 23.57 14.26 17.81
CA GLN A 8 24.36 13.55 16.83
C GLN A 8 23.43 12.65 16.02
N PHE A 9 23.27 13.01 14.75
CA PHE A 9 22.47 12.24 13.79
C PHE A 9 22.93 10.78 13.85
N LYS A 10 21.99 9.87 14.12
CA LYS A 10 22.24 8.46 13.85
C LYS A 10 22.43 8.35 12.34
N VAL A 11 23.60 7.87 11.93
CA VAL A 11 23.76 7.35 10.58
C VAL A 11 22.88 6.10 10.53
N ASP A 12 21.73 6.20 9.84
CA ASP A 12 20.90 5.03 9.61
C ASP A 12 21.69 4.05 8.75
N PHE A 13 21.91 2.85 9.30
CA PHE A 13 22.74 1.84 8.68
C PHE A 13 22.03 1.31 7.43
N LYS A 14 22.46 1.82 6.27
CA LYS A 14 22.14 1.25 4.95
C LYS A 14 23.18 0.19 4.61
N LYS A 15 22.71 -1.01 4.26
CA LYS A 15 23.52 -2.10 3.72
C LYS A 15 22.97 -2.49 2.35
N GLU A 16 23.77 -2.28 1.33
CA GLU A 16 23.54 -2.78 -0.02
C GLU A 16 24.08 -4.21 -0.12
N GLU A 17 23.31 -5.13 -0.70
CA GLU A 17 23.73 -6.49 -1.00
C GLU A 17 23.09 -7.01 -2.29
N HIS A 18 23.86 -7.76 -3.08
CA HIS A 18 23.31 -8.60 -4.13
C HIS A 18 22.99 -9.97 -3.52
N VAL A 19 21.70 -10.31 -3.46
CA VAL A 19 21.24 -11.60 -2.96
C VAL A 19 21.21 -12.59 -4.14
N GLU A 20 21.96 -13.68 -4.02
CA GLU A 20 21.91 -14.78 -4.97
C GLU A 20 20.59 -15.55 -4.84
N THR A 21 19.92 -15.80 -5.96
CA THR A 21 18.64 -16.54 -6.01
C THR A 21 18.66 -17.53 -7.18
N PRO A 22 17.75 -18.52 -7.24
CA PRO A 22 17.65 -19.47 -8.36
C PRO A 22 17.43 -18.81 -9.74
N TYR A 23 17.06 -17.53 -9.77
CA TYR A 23 16.78 -16.75 -10.98
C TYR A 23 17.82 -15.62 -11.20
N GLY A 24 18.97 -15.72 -10.53
CA GLY A 24 20.07 -14.75 -10.58
C GLY A 24 20.06 -13.76 -9.41
N ASN A 25 20.96 -12.78 -9.49
CA ASN A 25 21.20 -11.84 -8.39
C ASN A 25 20.17 -10.71 -8.36
N VAL A 26 19.52 -10.53 -7.21
CA VAL A 26 18.60 -9.42 -6.92
C VAL A 26 19.36 -8.36 -6.11
N HIS A 27 19.21 -7.07 -6.45
CA HIS A 27 19.84 -6.00 -5.67
C HIS A 27 18.91 -5.57 -4.53
N CYS A 28 19.45 -5.47 -3.31
CA CYS A 28 18.68 -5.20 -2.11
C CYS A 28 19.38 -4.17 -1.22
N ILE A 29 18.63 -3.17 -0.73
CA ILE A 29 19.11 -2.14 0.18
C ILE A 29 18.36 -2.25 1.51
N MET A 30 19.01 -2.81 2.52
CA MET A 30 18.48 -2.93 3.88
C MET A 30 18.79 -1.65 4.67
N SER A 31 17.77 -0.99 5.22
CA SER A 31 17.90 0.19 6.07
C SER A 31 17.39 -0.10 7.48
N GLY A 32 18.21 0.18 8.49
CA GLY A 32 17.88 -0.05 9.90
C GLY A 32 18.32 -1.43 10.41
N THR A 33 17.55 -2.04 11.33
CA THR A 33 17.93 -3.31 11.96
C THR A 33 16.71 -4.21 12.19
N ALA A 34 16.73 -5.39 11.58
CA ALA A 34 15.74 -6.43 11.78
C ALA A 34 15.72 -6.92 13.24
N LYS A 35 14.53 -7.28 13.72
CA LYS A 35 14.28 -7.75 15.08
C LYS A 35 13.35 -8.96 15.01
N ALA A 36 13.56 -9.95 15.87
CA ALA A 36 12.63 -11.06 16.00
C ALA A 36 11.21 -10.54 16.28
N ASN A 37 10.21 -11.18 15.67
CA ASN A 37 8.78 -10.86 15.81
C ASN A 37 8.41 -9.41 15.45
N ARG A 38 9.14 -8.80 14.50
CA ARG A 38 8.77 -7.54 13.83
C ARG A 38 8.98 -7.69 12.33
N PRO A 39 8.01 -7.27 11.49
CA PRO A 39 8.17 -7.40 10.05
C PRO A 39 9.15 -6.37 9.49
N VAL A 40 9.62 -6.66 8.28
CA VAL A 40 10.35 -5.72 7.43
C VAL A 40 9.35 -5.04 6.48
N ILE A 41 9.50 -3.74 6.26
CA ILE A 41 8.81 -3.06 5.14
C ILE A 41 9.57 -3.42 3.86
N LEU A 42 8.99 -4.28 3.04
CA LEU A 42 9.58 -4.73 1.79
C LEU A 42 9.04 -3.91 0.63
N THR A 43 9.87 -3.14 -0.07
CA THR A 43 9.42 -2.32 -1.21
C THR A 43 9.83 -2.94 -2.55
N PHE A 44 8.91 -2.99 -3.52
CA PHE A 44 9.21 -3.40 -4.90
C PHE A 44 8.68 -2.35 -5.89
N HIS A 45 9.56 -1.81 -6.73
CA HIS A 45 9.26 -0.69 -7.63
C HIS A 45 8.56 -1.12 -8.93
N ASP A 46 8.07 -0.14 -9.70
CA ASP A 46 7.47 -0.36 -11.01
C ASP A 46 8.51 -0.37 -12.16
N VAL A 47 8.07 -0.72 -13.37
CA VAL A 47 8.85 -0.64 -14.62
C VAL A 47 9.33 0.79 -14.87
N GLY A 48 10.61 0.94 -15.27
CA GLY A 48 11.18 2.26 -15.58
C GLY A 48 11.40 3.16 -14.36
N LEU A 49 11.29 2.58 -13.16
CA LEU A 49 11.69 3.16 -11.89
C LEU A 49 12.75 2.26 -11.23
N ASN A 50 13.34 2.76 -10.15
CA ASN A 50 14.18 1.99 -9.22
C ASN A 50 13.76 2.34 -7.77
N HIS A 51 14.48 1.89 -6.73
CA HIS A 51 14.02 2.17 -5.36
C HIS A 51 14.00 3.66 -5.02
N LYS A 52 14.90 4.46 -5.61
CA LYS A 52 14.95 5.91 -5.37
C LYS A 52 13.81 6.62 -6.07
N SER A 53 13.72 6.48 -7.40
CA SER A 53 12.68 7.15 -8.18
C SER A 53 11.27 6.68 -7.87
N CYS A 54 11.09 5.46 -7.35
CA CYS A 54 9.79 4.95 -6.95
C CYS A 54 9.39 5.33 -5.51
N PHE A 55 10.34 5.46 -4.57
CA PHE A 55 10.02 5.53 -3.13
C PHE A 55 10.77 6.59 -2.31
N GLU A 56 11.84 7.23 -2.80
CA GLU A 56 12.65 8.11 -1.94
C GLU A 56 11.88 9.35 -1.45
N SER A 57 10.95 9.89 -2.25
CA SER A 57 9.99 10.93 -1.81
C SER A 57 9.19 10.49 -0.59
N LEU A 58 8.67 9.25 -0.59
CA LEU A 58 7.87 8.70 0.50
C LEU A 58 8.70 8.47 1.77
N PHE A 59 9.90 7.88 1.65
CA PHE A 59 10.71 7.48 2.80
C PHE A 59 11.52 8.63 3.42
N ASN A 60 11.84 9.68 2.66
CA ASN A 60 12.48 10.89 3.19
C ASN A 60 11.47 11.91 3.77
N HIS A 61 10.16 11.74 3.55
CA HIS A 61 9.12 12.60 4.10
C HIS A 61 9.07 12.58 5.64
N GLU A 62 8.75 13.71 6.29
CA GLU A 62 8.87 13.83 7.75
C GLU A 62 7.92 12.93 8.54
N ASP A 63 6.65 12.77 8.10
CA ASP A 63 5.70 11.84 8.74
C ASP A 63 6.18 10.38 8.73
N MET A 64 6.92 9.97 7.70
CA MET A 64 7.40 8.58 7.54
C MET A 64 8.40 8.21 8.63
N GLN A 65 9.01 9.22 9.27
CA GLN A 65 9.90 9.09 10.42
C GLN A 65 9.21 8.58 11.70
N GLU A 66 7.87 8.50 11.75
CA GLU A 66 7.17 7.75 12.81
C GLU A 66 7.19 6.23 12.56
N ILE A 67 7.24 5.80 11.30
CA ILE A 67 7.17 4.39 10.88
C ILE A 67 8.57 3.76 10.88
N VAL A 68 9.52 4.36 10.16
CA VAL A 68 10.85 3.75 9.89
C VAL A 68 11.76 3.66 11.12
N ARG A 69 11.47 4.44 12.17
CA ARG A 69 12.16 4.32 13.48
C ARG A 69 11.80 3.02 14.23
N HIS A 70 10.73 2.35 13.82
CA HIS A 70 10.21 1.14 14.47
C HIS A 70 10.38 -0.12 13.62
N LEU A 71 10.17 0.00 12.31
CA LEU A 71 10.25 -1.08 11.33
C LEU A 71 11.42 -0.85 10.36
N PRO A 72 12.31 -1.84 10.14
CA PRO A 72 13.36 -1.75 9.13
C PRO A 72 12.76 -1.80 7.72
N ILE A 73 13.53 -1.35 6.73
CA ILE A 73 13.11 -1.30 5.32
C ILE A 73 14.05 -2.19 4.51
N CYS A 74 13.51 -3.01 3.62
CA CYS A 74 14.27 -3.65 2.55
C CYS A 74 13.73 -3.15 1.22
N HIS A 75 14.51 -2.33 0.53
CA HIS A 75 14.23 -2.00 -0.85
C HIS A 75 14.76 -3.11 -1.75
N VAL A 76 13.90 -3.68 -2.59
CA VAL A 76 14.28 -4.65 -3.62
C VAL A 76 14.23 -3.97 -4.98
N GLU A 77 15.26 -4.18 -5.78
CA GLU A 77 15.34 -3.71 -7.16
C GLU A 77 15.41 -4.89 -8.12
N ALA A 78 14.59 -4.84 -9.16
CA ALA A 78 14.55 -5.87 -10.18
C ALA A 78 15.92 -5.99 -10.91
N PRO A 79 16.24 -7.16 -11.48
CA PRO A 79 17.52 -7.38 -12.17
C PRO A 79 17.85 -6.26 -13.16
N GLY A 80 19.03 -5.67 -13.00
CA GLY A 80 19.53 -4.61 -13.88
C GLY A 80 18.86 -3.24 -13.78
N GLN A 81 17.96 -2.98 -12.81
CA GLN A 81 17.27 -1.68 -12.65
C GLN A 81 17.94 -0.71 -11.65
N HIS A 82 18.91 -1.19 -10.85
CA HIS A 82 19.68 -0.37 -9.93
C HIS A 82 20.52 0.70 -10.65
N GLU A 83 20.90 1.77 -9.96
CA GLU A 83 21.74 2.82 -10.55
C GLU A 83 23.09 2.27 -11.04
N ALA A 84 23.58 2.80 -12.16
CA ALA A 84 24.79 2.34 -12.85
C ALA A 84 24.82 0.84 -13.20
N ALA A 85 23.66 0.16 -13.23
CA ALA A 85 23.56 -1.24 -13.66
C ALA A 85 24.16 -1.46 -15.05
N LYS A 86 25.08 -2.44 -15.12
CA LYS A 86 25.63 -2.91 -16.39
C LYS A 86 24.53 -3.51 -17.25
N THR A 87 24.69 -3.40 -18.57
CA THR A 87 23.77 -4.02 -19.53
C THR A 87 23.82 -5.54 -19.36
N LEU A 88 22.67 -6.17 -19.16
CA LEU A 88 22.55 -7.62 -19.05
C LEU A 88 22.98 -8.28 -20.37
N PRO A 89 23.68 -9.43 -20.34
CA PRO A 89 24.10 -10.13 -21.55
C PRO A 89 22.93 -10.42 -22.50
N SER A 90 23.19 -10.45 -23.82
CA SER A 90 22.16 -10.75 -24.82
C SER A 90 21.53 -12.16 -24.69
N ALA A 91 22.24 -13.09 -24.03
CA ALA A 91 21.75 -14.42 -23.69
C ALA A 91 21.20 -14.53 -22.25
N TYR A 92 21.01 -13.42 -21.53
CA TYR A 92 20.41 -13.42 -20.21
C TYR A 92 18.91 -13.66 -20.30
N ALA A 93 18.44 -14.80 -19.78
CA ALA A 93 17.02 -15.08 -19.61
C ALA A 93 16.47 -14.23 -18.46
N TYR A 94 15.87 -13.08 -18.79
CA TYR A 94 15.31 -12.18 -17.78
C TYR A 94 14.17 -12.88 -17.01
N PRO A 95 14.17 -12.88 -15.66
CA PRO A 95 13.16 -13.59 -14.88
C PRO A 95 11.74 -13.13 -15.17
N SER A 96 10.82 -14.09 -15.30
CA SER A 96 9.38 -13.80 -15.38
C SER A 96 8.87 -13.17 -14.07
N MET A 97 7.73 -12.49 -14.13
CA MET A 97 7.07 -11.92 -12.95
C MET A 97 6.86 -12.94 -11.81
N ASP A 98 6.61 -14.20 -12.18
CA ASP A 98 6.44 -15.30 -11.22
C ASP A 98 7.79 -15.68 -10.58
N GLN A 99 8.86 -15.77 -11.38
CA GLN A 99 10.23 -16.01 -10.89
C GLN A 99 10.75 -14.87 -10.01
N LEU A 100 10.41 -13.61 -10.33
CA LEU A 100 10.72 -12.46 -9.47
C LEU A 100 10.01 -12.55 -8.11
N SER A 101 8.79 -13.11 -8.05
CA SER A 101 8.10 -13.35 -6.77
C SER A 101 8.72 -14.48 -5.95
N GLU A 102 9.19 -15.55 -6.61
CA GLU A 102 9.90 -16.67 -5.99
C GLU A 102 11.37 -16.36 -5.62
N ALA A 103 11.89 -15.19 -6.00
CA ALA A 103 13.20 -14.70 -5.55
C ALA A 103 13.15 -14.08 -4.13
N LEU A 104 11.98 -13.60 -3.70
CA LEU A 104 11.82 -12.86 -2.43
C LEU A 104 12.09 -13.67 -1.14
N PRO A 105 11.75 -14.98 -1.02
CA PRO A 105 12.11 -15.77 0.16
C PRO A 105 13.61 -15.71 0.52
N ALA A 106 14.50 -15.70 -0.48
CA ALA A 106 15.95 -15.65 -0.29
C ALA A 106 16.43 -14.29 0.27
N VAL A 107 15.78 -13.19 -0.13
CA VAL A 107 16.04 -11.84 0.40
C VAL A 107 15.65 -11.77 1.88
N LEU A 108 14.48 -12.33 2.21
CA LEU A 108 13.77 -12.13 3.47
C LEU A 108 14.24 -12.98 4.64
N LYS A 109 14.93 -14.10 4.41
CA LYS A 109 15.60 -14.89 5.47
C LYS A 109 14.67 -15.23 6.65
N HIS A 110 13.41 -15.54 6.33
CA HIS A 110 12.31 -15.87 7.25
C HIS A 110 11.77 -14.74 8.13
N PHE A 111 12.04 -13.47 7.82
CA PHE A 111 11.25 -12.36 8.39
C PHE A 111 9.87 -12.27 7.73
N GLY A 112 8.82 -12.01 8.52
CA GLY A 112 7.53 -11.57 7.99
C GLY A 112 7.64 -10.18 7.36
N VAL A 113 6.74 -9.85 6.42
CA VAL A 113 6.79 -8.58 5.71
C VAL A 113 5.47 -7.80 5.68
N ILE A 114 5.64 -6.49 5.62
CA ILE A 114 4.62 -5.55 5.15
C ILE A 114 5.11 -5.10 3.76
N GLY A 115 4.52 -5.65 2.70
CA GLY A 115 4.91 -5.34 1.33
C GLY A 115 4.35 -3.99 0.88
N LEU A 116 5.16 -3.21 0.15
CA LEU A 116 4.77 -1.95 -0.50
C LEU A 116 5.20 -2.02 -1.98
N GLY A 117 4.24 -2.20 -2.88
CA GLY A 117 4.50 -2.36 -4.31
C GLY A 117 3.86 -1.28 -5.15
N VAL A 118 4.48 -0.94 -6.28
CA VAL A 118 3.90 -0.08 -7.33
C VAL A 118 3.87 -0.86 -8.64
N GLY A 119 2.72 -0.90 -9.32
CA GLY A 119 2.53 -1.52 -10.64
C GLY A 119 3.07 -2.95 -10.74
N ALA A 120 4.14 -3.15 -11.50
CA ALA A 120 4.85 -4.43 -11.60
C ALA A 120 5.31 -4.96 -10.23
N GLY A 121 5.88 -4.11 -9.37
CA GLY A 121 6.23 -4.48 -8.00
C GLY A 121 5.01 -4.83 -7.13
N ALA A 122 3.86 -4.21 -7.39
CA ALA A 122 2.60 -4.59 -6.73
C ALA A 122 2.12 -5.98 -7.19
N TYR A 123 2.22 -6.30 -8.48
CA TYR A 123 1.97 -7.66 -8.99
C TYR A 123 2.91 -8.69 -8.34
N ILE A 124 4.22 -8.41 -8.26
CA ILE A 124 5.23 -9.33 -7.69
C ILE A 124 4.91 -9.63 -6.23
N LEU A 125 4.63 -8.60 -5.42
CA LEU A 125 4.31 -8.78 -4.00
C LEU A 125 2.97 -9.48 -3.78
N ALA A 126 1.97 -9.23 -4.64
CA ALA A 126 0.71 -9.97 -4.61
C ALA A 126 0.91 -11.45 -4.99
N LYS A 127 1.70 -11.76 -6.03
CA LYS A 127 2.01 -13.13 -6.44
C LYS A 127 2.81 -13.88 -5.37
N PHE A 128 3.78 -13.21 -4.74
CA PHE A 128 4.52 -13.72 -3.59
C PHE A 128 3.59 -14.07 -2.43
N ALA A 129 2.67 -13.18 -2.04
CA ALA A 129 1.72 -13.44 -0.95
C ALA A 129 0.64 -14.51 -1.26
N LEU A 130 0.41 -14.82 -2.54
CA LEU A 130 -0.45 -15.94 -2.97
C LEU A 130 0.27 -17.30 -2.93
N ASN A 131 1.60 -17.30 -2.88
CA ASN A 131 2.43 -18.51 -2.85
C ASN A 131 3.03 -18.77 -1.46
N HIS A 132 3.41 -17.71 -0.74
CA HIS A 132 4.06 -17.72 0.58
C HIS A 132 3.26 -16.91 1.63
N PRO A 133 1.97 -17.23 1.87
CA PRO A 133 1.09 -16.40 2.70
C PRO A 133 1.58 -16.26 4.15
N ASP A 134 2.26 -17.27 4.70
CA ASP A 134 2.80 -17.25 6.06
C ASP A 134 4.01 -16.30 6.25
N MET A 135 4.52 -15.72 5.16
CA MET A 135 5.58 -14.70 5.20
C MET A 135 5.03 -13.26 5.11
N VAL A 136 3.74 -13.05 4.87
CA VAL A 136 3.17 -11.73 4.54
C VAL A 136 2.08 -11.31 5.53
N ASP A 137 2.40 -10.35 6.39
CA ASP A 137 1.43 -9.78 7.34
C ASP A 137 0.38 -8.94 6.60
N GLY A 138 0.83 -8.15 5.62
CA GLY A 138 -0.02 -7.33 4.78
C GLY A 138 0.69 -6.71 3.57
N LEU A 139 -0.12 -6.23 2.62
CA LEU A 139 0.33 -5.58 1.39
C LEU A 139 -0.29 -4.20 1.20
N VAL A 140 0.51 -3.25 0.72
CA VAL A 140 0.06 -1.99 0.13
C VAL A 140 0.41 -2.02 -1.36
N LEU A 141 -0.61 -1.94 -2.21
CA LEU A 141 -0.53 -2.23 -3.63
C LEU A 141 -0.99 -1.00 -4.42
N ILE A 142 -0.02 -0.19 -4.83
CA ILE A 142 -0.24 1.01 -5.62
C ILE A 142 -0.32 0.62 -7.10
N ASN A 143 -1.35 1.07 -7.82
CA ASN A 143 -1.52 0.88 -9.27
C ASN A 143 -1.44 -0.59 -9.76
N ILE A 144 -1.83 -1.57 -8.93
CA ILE A 144 -1.77 -2.99 -9.31
C ILE A 144 -2.70 -3.31 -10.49
N ASN A 145 -2.13 -3.90 -11.55
CA ASN A 145 -2.90 -4.58 -12.59
C ASN A 145 -2.82 -6.11 -12.38
N PRO A 146 -3.92 -6.78 -11.97
CA PRO A 146 -3.93 -8.21 -11.71
C PRO A 146 -4.06 -9.05 -12.99
N SER A 147 -4.45 -8.45 -14.12
CA SER A 147 -4.74 -9.16 -15.36
C SER A 147 -3.48 -9.31 -16.22
N ALA A 148 -3.45 -10.34 -17.06
CA ALA A 148 -2.51 -10.42 -18.18
C ALA A 148 -2.77 -9.26 -19.17
N GLU A 149 -1.79 -8.94 -20.03
CA GLU A 149 -2.03 -8.01 -21.16
C GLU A 149 -3.08 -8.64 -22.11
N GLY A 150 -4.18 -7.93 -22.39
CA GLY A 150 -5.23 -8.42 -23.26
C GLY A 150 -4.78 -8.49 -24.72
N LEU A 151 -5.41 -9.33 -25.55
CA LEU A 151 -5.08 -9.39 -26.98
C LEU A 151 -5.28 -8.05 -27.70
N MET A 152 -6.27 -7.25 -27.28
CA MET A 152 -6.49 -5.90 -27.82
C MET A 152 -5.41 -4.93 -27.36
N ASP A 153 -5.06 -4.96 -26.07
CA ASP A 153 -3.99 -4.13 -25.49
C ASP A 153 -2.64 -4.47 -26.15
N SER A 154 -2.36 -5.74 -26.36
CA SER A 154 -1.14 -6.22 -27.03
C SER A 154 -1.09 -5.87 -28.52
N VAL A 155 -2.23 -5.67 -29.19
CA VAL A 155 -2.29 -5.14 -30.56
C VAL A 155 -2.12 -3.62 -30.58
N ALA A 156 -2.73 -2.89 -29.63
CA ALA A 156 -2.51 -1.46 -29.47
C ALA A 156 -1.04 -1.17 -29.13
N ASN A 157 -0.45 -1.91 -28.20
CA ASN A 157 0.95 -1.81 -27.77
C ASN A 157 1.93 -2.17 -28.89
N LYS A 158 1.61 -3.16 -29.75
CA LYS A 158 2.44 -3.45 -30.94
C LYS A 158 2.34 -2.38 -32.03
N LEU A 159 1.19 -1.72 -32.15
CA LEU A 159 1.01 -0.60 -33.07
C LEU A 159 1.74 0.67 -32.57
N THR A 160 1.80 0.89 -31.25
CA THR A 160 2.56 2.00 -30.64
C THR A 160 4.05 1.69 -30.46
N GLU A 161 4.48 0.43 -30.32
CA GLU A 161 5.90 0.01 -30.33
C GLU A 161 6.59 0.33 -31.68
N TRP A 162 5.82 0.56 -32.75
CA TRP A 162 6.32 1.08 -34.04
C TRP A 162 6.44 2.61 -34.11
N THR A 163 5.85 3.38 -33.19
CA THR A 163 5.83 4.86 -33.24
C THR A 163 6.40 5.56 -32.00
N HIS A 164 6.62 4.85 -30.90
CA HIS A 164 7.06 5.41 -29.61
C HIS A 164 8.41 4.87 -29.14
N THR A 165 9.18 5.69 -28.43
CA THR A 165 10.42 5.23 -27.78
C THR A 165 10.12 4.48 -26.48
N LEU A 166 11.10 3.74 -25.95
CA LEU A 166 10.95 3.08 -24.64
C LEU A 166 10.60 4.09 -23.52
N PRO A 167 11.25 5.27 -23.39
CA PRO A 167 10.81 6.32 -22.49
C PRO A 167 9.35 6.76 -22.69
N ASP A 168 8.86 6.92 -23.93
CA ASP A 168 7.45 7.30 -24.17
C ASP A 168 6.48 6.23 -23.65
N THR A 169 6.78 4.96 -23.97
CA THR A 169 5.90 3.83 -23.62
C THR A 169 5.85 3.60 -22.10
N VAL A 170 6.98 3.81 -21.41
CA VAL A 170 7.06 3.77 -19.95
C VAL A 170 6.33 4.96 -19.32
N ILE A 171 6.49 6.18 -19.86
CA ILE A 171 5.74 7.37 -19.39
C ILE A 171 4.23 7.15 -19.52
N ALA A 172 3.76 6.55 -20.63
CA ALA A 172 2.34 6.23 -20.84
C ALA A 172 1.81 5.08 -19.96
N HIS A 173 2.69 4.22 -19.42
CA HIS A 173 2.34 3.21 -18.40
C HIS A 173 2.23 3.84 -17.00
N LEU A 174 3.12 4.79 -16.67
CA LEU A 174 3.17 5.41 -15.34
C LEU A 174 2.12 6.51 -15.11
N PHE A 175 1.89 7.38 -16.10
CA PHE A 175 1.18 8.66 -15.91
C PHE A 175 -0.12 8.78 -16.71
N GLY A 176 -1.06 9.59 -16.22
CA GLY A 176 -2.34 9.86 -16.90
C GLY A 176 -2.14 10.75 -18.14
N LYS A 177 -3.07 10.71 -19.11
CA LYS A 177 -2.97 11.56 -20.32
C LYS A 177 -2.93 13.04 -19.98
N ASP A 178 -3.87 13.49 -19.15
CA ASP A 178 -3.96 14.89 -18.71
C ASP A 178 -2.69 15.32 -17.95
N GLU A 179 -2.06 14.40 -17.22
CA GLU A 179 -0.80 14.62 -16.51
C GLU A 179 0.41 14.69 -17.46
N ILE A 180 0.45 13.84 -18.49
CA ILE A 180 1.43 13.87 -19.59
C ILE A 180 1.33 15.20 -20.36
N GLU A 181 0.11 15.68 -20.60
CA GLU A 181 -0.17 16.90 -21.37
C GLU A 181 -0.01 18.20 -20.56
N ASN A 182 -0.17 18.18 -19.23
CA ASN A 182 -0.14 19.42 -18.40
C ASN A 182 1.02 19.51 -17.40
N ASN A 183 1.68 18.41 -17.01
CA ASN A 183 2.74 18.41 -15.99
C ASN A 183 4.14 18.17 -16.59
N HIS A 184 4.53 19.04 -17.53
CA HIS A 184 5.75 18.86 -18.34
C HIS A 184 7.03 18.66 -17.53
N ASP A 185 7.21 19.33 -16.39
CA ASP A 185 8.44 19.22 -15.56
C ASP A 185 8.57 17.83 -14.89
N LEU A 186 7.46 17.26 -14.40
CA LEU A 186 7.41 15.90 -13.85
C LEU A 186 7.77 14.89 -14.95
N ILE A 187 7.12 15.02 -16.11
CA ILE A 187 7.27 14.13 -17.25
C ILE A 187 8.69 14.21 -17.83
N ALA A 188 9.25 15.41 -17.93
CA ALA A 188 10.65 15.62 -18.35
C ALA A 188 11.64 14.98 -17.35
N THR A 189 11.36 15.08 -16.05
CA THR A 189 12.19 14.48 -14.99
C THR A 189 12.22 12.95 -15.10
N TYR A 190 11.06 12.29 -15.18
CA TYR A 190 11.01 10.83 -15.33
C TYR A 190 11.52 10.34 -16.69
N ARG A 191 11.21 11.05 -17.78
CA ARG A 191 11.77 10.78 -19.11
C ARG A 191 13.30 10.86 -19.10
N HIS A 192 13.87 11.87 -18.44
CA HIS A 192 15.32 12.00 -18.30
C HIS A 192 15.92 10.86 -17.46
N HIS A 193 15.27 10.47 -16.36
CA HIS A 193 15.68 9.33 -15.52
C HIS A 193 15.74 8.02 -16.32
N ILE A 194 14.66 7.67 -17.04
CA ILE A 194 14.58 6.46 -17.87
C ILE A 194 15.64 6.51 -18.99
N THR A 195 15.87 7.69 -19.58
CA THR A 195 16.80 7.86 -20.71
C THR A 195 18.28 7.80 -20.28
N THR A 196 18.61 8.39 -19.12
CA THR A 196 19.98 8.80 -18.76
C THR A 196 20.52 8.14 -17.49
N THR A 197 19.65 7.88 -16.50
CA THR A 197 20.04 7.25 -15.22
C THR A 197 19.90 5.73 -15.28
N MET A 198 18.85 5.23 -15.95
CA MET A 198 18.57 3.80 -16.06
C MET A 198 19.22 3.15 -17.27
N ASN A 199 19.47 1.85 -17.17
CA ASN A 199 19.91 1.04 -18.30
C ASN A 199 18.71 0.66 -19.18
N GLN A 200 18.45 1.41 -20.24
CA GLN A 200 17.30 1.21 -21.13
C GLN A 200 17.15 -0.23 -21.68
N SER A 201 18.26 -0.94 -21.92
CA SER A 201 18.21 -2.36 -22.35
C SER A 201 17.62 -3.24 -21.25
N ASN A 202 18.05 -3.04 -19.99
CA ASN A 202 17.53 -3.75 -18.84
C ASN A 202 16.06 -3.36 -18.54
N VAL A 203 15.70 -2.08 -18.71
CA VAL A 203 14.31 -1.60 -18.57
C VAL A 203 13.40 -2.29 -19.61
N SER A 204 13.85 -2.40 -20.86
CA SER A 204 13.10 -3.11 -21.91
C SER A 204 12.88 -4.59 -21.56
N GLN A 205 13.87 -5.28 -20.99
CA GLN A 205 13.72 -6.66 -20.54
C GLN A 205 12.72 -6.79 -19.38
N PHE A 206 12.76 -5.88 -18.39
CA PHE A 206 11.80 -5.87 -17.28
C PHE A 206 10.37 -5.56 -17.75
N PHE A 207 10.19 -4.57 -18.64
CA PHE A 207 8.88 -4.24 -19.20
C PHE A 207 8.29 -5.39 -20.01
N ARG A 208 9.10 -6.08 -20.82
CA ARG A 208 8.67 -7.29 -21.54
C ARG A 208 8.28 -8.43 -20.61
N SER A 209 8.98 -8.62 -19.49
CA SER A 209 8.58 -9.56 -18.44
C SER A 209 7.23 -9.19 -17.82
N TYR A 210 7.02 -7.90 -17.51
CA TYR A 210 5.75 -7.39 -16.97
C TYR A 210 4.57 -7.53 -17.95
N ASN A 211 4.76 -7.25 -19.23
CA ASN A 211 3.67 -7.36 -20.22
C ASN A 211 3.37 -8.83 -20.55
N SER A 212 4.39 -9.70 -20.50
CA SER A 212 4.24 -11.16 -20.66
C SER A 212 3.72 -11.88 -19.40
N ARG A 213 3.18 -11.16 -18.41
CA ARG A 213 2.70 -11.74 -17.15
C ARG A 213 1.42 -12.57 -17.35
N ASN A 214 1.30 -13.63 -16.57
CA ASN A 214 0.02 -14.32 -16.38
C ASN A 214 -0.96 -13.44 -15.58
N ALA A 215 -2.25 -13.72 -15.64
CA ALA A 215 -3.19 -13.15 -14.68
C ALA A 215 -2.89 -13.65 -13.25
N LEU A 216 -3.19 -12.83 -12.25
CA LEU A 216 -3.32 -13.28 -10.87
C LEU A 216 -4.59 -14.12 -10.77
N ASP A 217 -4.38 -15.41 -10.51
CA ASP A 217 -5.38 -16.40 -10.16
C ASP A 217 -5.97 -16.07 -8.78
N VAL A 218 -6.95 -15.14 -8.76
CA VAL A 218 -7.66 -14.69 -7.55
C VAL A 218 -9.16 -14.55 -7.79
N GLU A 219 -9.95 -15.10 -6.88
CA GLU A 219 -11.41 -15.03 -6.87
C GLU A 219 -11.93 -14.57 -5.51
N ARG A 220 -13.04 -13.82 -5.52
CA ARG A 220 -13.64 -13.28 -4.29
C ARG A 220 -14.35 -14.41 -3.51
N PRO A 221 -14.00 -14.66 -2.23
CA PRO A 221 -14.70 -15.66 -1.43
C PRO A 221 -16.14 -15.25 -1.17
N ILE A 222 -17.07 -16.17 -1.43
CA ILE A 222 -18.51 -15.98 -1.16
C ILE A 222 -18.76 -16.16 0.34
N PRO A 223 -19.35 -15.18 1.05
CA PRO A 223 -19.69 -15.33 2.47
C PRO A 223 -20.63 -16.52 2.70
N GLY A 224 -20.23 -17.45 3.58
CA GLY A 224 -20.98 -18.68 3.86
C GLY A 224 -20.87 -19.77 2.77
N GLY A 225 -20.08 -19.56 1.72
CA GLY A 225 -19.80 -20.58 0.70
C GLY A 225 -18.75 -21.59 1.14
N ASN A 226 -18.94 -22.86 0.78
CA ASN A 226 -18.01 -23.95 1.12
C ASN A 226 -16.81 -24.09 0.14
N VAL A 227 -16.61 -23.13 -0.77
CA VAL A 227 -15.55 -23.17 -1.79
C VAL A 227 -14.31 -22.41 -1.30
N ASN A 228 -13.19 -23.11 -1.12
CA ASN A 228 -11.92 -22.51 -0.74
C ASN A 228 -11.22 -21.89 -1.95
N VAL A 229 -11.66 -20.69 -2.35
CA VAL A 229 -11.06 -19.93 -3.46
C VAL A 229 -9.65 -19.43 -3.14
N ARG A 230 -8.85 -19.24 -4.21
CA ARG A 230 -7.55 -18.58 -4.13
C ARG A 230 -7.74 -17.06 -4.03
N THR A 231 -7.15 -16.46 -3.01
CA THR A 231 -7.18 -15.02 -2.71
C THR A 231 -6.05 -14.74 -1.73
N LEU A 232 -5.59 -13.48 -1.67
CA LEU A 232 -4.72 -13.00 -0.61
C LEU A 232 -5.32 -13.37 0.76
N LYS A 233 -4.48 -13.94 1.64
CA LYS A 233 -4.86 -14.32 3.01
C LYS A 233 -4.40 -13.28 4.05
N CYS A 234 -3.43 -12.43 3.71
CA CYS A 234 -2.98 -11.25 4.47
C CYS A 234 -4.00 -10.10 4.40
N SER A 235 -3.74 -8.99 5.10
CA SER A 235 -4.47 -7.73 4.87
C SER A 235 -3.96 -7.04 3.60
N ALA A 236 -4.81 -6.27 2.91
CA ALA A 236 -4.41 -5.54 1.70
C ALA A 236 -5.00 -4.11 1.64
N LEU A 237 -4.16 -3.13 1.30
CA LEU A 237 -4.57 -1.77 0.97
C LEU A 237 -4.24 -1.50 -0.51
N LEU A 238 -5.26 -1.41 -1.34
CA LEU A 238 -5.13 -1.01 -2.74
C LEU A 238 -5.14 0.51 -2.81
N VAL A 239 -4.20 1.11 -3.55
CA VAL A 239 -4.08 2.56 -3.69
C VAL A 239 -4.00 2.92 -5.18
N VAL A 240 -4.72 3.97 -5.59
CA VAL A 240 -4.65 4.49 -6.96
C VAL A 240 -5.04 5.97 -6.98
N GLY A 241 -4.34 6.78 -7.79
CA GLY A 241 -4.76 8.16 -8.06
C GLY A 241 -6.06 8.18 -8.86
N ASP A 242 -6.90 9.19 -8.70
CA ASP A 242 -8.14 9.33 -9.47
C ASP A 242 -7.92 9.56 -10.96
N ASN A 243 -6.76 10.13 -11.34
CA ASN A 243 -6.34 10.38 -12.72
C ASN A 243 -5.28 9.38 -13.23
N SER A 244 -4.99 8.32 -12.47
CA SER A 244 -4.00 7.29 -12.83
C SER A 244 -4.49 6.40 -14.00
N PRO A 245 -3.61 5.95 -14.92
CA PRO A 245 -3.97 4.97 -15.95
C PRO A 245 -4.38 3.61 -15.35
N ALA A 246 -4.06 3.33 -14.08
CA ALA A 246 -4.34 2.05 -13.43
C ALA A 246 -5.73 1.98 -12.74
N VAL A 247 -6.56 3.02 -12.78
CA VAL A 247 -7.85 3.09 -12.03
C VAL A 247 -8.75 1.88 -12.26
N GLU A 248 -8.97 1.48 -13.51
CA GLU A 248 -9.86 0.36 -13.84
C GLU A 248 -9.28 -0.98 -13.36
N ALA A 249 -7.98 -1.20 -13.56
CA ALA A 249 -7.29 -2.43 -13.16
C ALA A 249 -7.23 -2.60 -11.64
N VAL A 250 -7.09 -1.51 -10.87
CA VAL A 250 -7.14 -1.55 -9.40
C VAL A 250 -8.56 -1.78 -8.88
N VAL A 251 -9.59 -1.25 -9.57
CA VAL A 251 -11.00 -1.53 -9.24
C VAL A 251 -11.38 -2.98 -9.56
N ASP A 252 -10.92 -3.52 -10.69
CA ASP A 252 -11.03 -4.95 -11.03
C ASP A 252 -10.32 -5.84 -9.98
N CYS A 253 -9.10 -5.48 -9.58
CA CYS A 253 -8.37 -6.16 -8.50
C CYS A 253 -9.17 -6.17 -7.20
N ASN A 254 -9.72 -5.02 -6.80
CA ASN A 254 -10.59 -4.92 -5.63
C ASN A 254 -11.81 -5.84 -5.74
N SER A 255 -12.43 -5.94 -6.92
CA SER A 255 -13.60 -6.81 -7.14
C SER A 255 -13.28 -8.29 -6.91
N LYS A 256 -12.06 -8.74 -7.23
CA LYS A 256 -11.59 -10.12 -7.10
C LYS A 256 -11.06 -10.47 -5.71
N LEU A 257 -10.74 -9.50 -4.86
CA LEU A 257 -10.21 -9.74 -3.52
C LEU A 257 -11.29 -9.81 -2.42
N ASN A 258 -10.92 -10.36 -1.26
CA ASN A 258 -11.79 -10.53 -0.10
C ASN A 258 -12.10 -9.17 0.60
N PRO A 259 -13.35 -8.69 0.59
CA PRO A 259 -13.71 -7.39 1.16
C PRO A 259 -13.57 -7.29 2.68
N THR A 260 -13.37 -8.40 3.41
CA THR A 260 -13.10 -8.35 4.87
C THR A 260 -11.62 -8.17 5.21
N LYS A 261 -10.73 -8.23 4.21
CA LYS A 261 -9.28 -8.00 4.35
C LYS A 261 -8.71 -6.94 3.40
N THR A 262 -9.49 -6.47 2.43
CA THR A 262 -9.05 -5.54 1.39
C THR A 262 -9.76 -4.20 1.47
N THR A 263 -8.99 -3.12 1.58
CA THR A 263 -9.45 -1.73 1.51
C THR A 263 -9.00 -1.11 0.20
N LEU A 264 -9.88 -0.37 -0.49
CA LEU A 264 -9.54 0.44 -1.66
C LEU A 264 -9.48 1.93 -1.28
N LEU A 265 -8.35 2.56 -1.53
CA LEU A 265 -8.13 4.00 -1.40
C LEU A 265 -7.93 4.62 -2.80
N LYS A 266 -8.99 5.21 -3.35
CA LYS A 266 -8.85 6.17 -4.45
C LYS A 266 -8.41 7.51 -3.88
N MET A 267 -7.29 8.03 -4.36
CA MET A 267 -6.73 9.31 -3.91
C MET A 267 -7.17 10.43 -4.85
N ALA A 268 -7.89 11.41 -4.31
CA ALA A 268 -8.36 12.57 -5.05
C ALA A 268 -7.21 13.52 -5.43
N ASP A 269 -7.34 14.17 -6.58
CA ASP A 269 -6.40 15.16 -7.15
C ASP A 269 -5.00 14.55 -7.41
N CYS A 270 -4.94 13.29 -7.84
CA CYS A 270 -3.72 12.47 -7.84
C CYS A 270 -3.52 11.70 -9.16
N GLY A 271 -2.32 11.79 -9.73
CA GLY A 271 -1.98 11.19 -11.02
C GLY A 271 -1.31 9.82 -10.88
N GLY A 272 -0.24 9.65 -11.66
CA GLY A 272 0.45 8.38 -11.84
C GLY A 272 1.13 7.82 -10.60
N LEU A 273 1.70 8.65 -9.71
CA LEU A 273 2.58 8.18 -8.63
C LEU A 273 2.14 8.73 -7.25
N PRO A 274 1.07 8.19 -6.63
CA PRO A 274 0.54 8.71 -5.37
C PRO A 274 1.56 8.82 -4.23
N GLN A 275 2.56 7.94 -4.18
CA GLN A 275 3.65 7.95 -3.20
C GLN A 275 4.72 9.04 -3.45
N VAL A 276 4.66 9.73 -4.59
CA VAL A 276 5.52 10.86 -4.97
C VAL A 276 4.72 12.16 -4.99
N ASP A 277 3.50 12.14 -5.53
CA ASP A 277 2.63 13.31 -5.70
C ASP A 277 2.00 13.75 -4.37
N GLN A 278 1.59 12.79 -3.54
CA GLN A 278 0.85 13.02 -2.30
C GLN A 278 1.39 12.16 -1.12
N PRO A 279 2.72 12.13 -0.86
CA PRO A 279 3.34 11.21 0.09
C PRO A 279 2.73 11.28 1.49
N ALA A 280 2.42 12.48 2.00
CA ALA A 280 1.77 12.65 3.31
C ALA A 280 0.43 11.87 3.44
N LYS A 281 -0.40 11.84 2.39
CA LYS A 281 -1.67 11.08 2.40
C LYS A 281 -1.41 9.58 2.35
N VAL A 282 -0.41 9.13 1.58
CA VAL A 282 0.01 7.71 1.54
C VAL A 282 0.59 7.27 2.88
N ILE A 283 1.34 8.12 3.57
CA ILE A 283 1.91 7.83 4.90
C ILE A 283 0.82 7.80 5.98
N GLU A 284 -0.17 8.69 5.96
CA GLU A 284 -1.33 8.60 6.87
C GLU A 284 -2.08 7.27 6.66
N ALA A 285 -2.34 6.88 5.41
CA ALA A 285 -2.98 5.60 5.09
C ALA A 285 -2.14 4.38 5.50
N LEU A 286 -0.82 4.40 5.22
CA LEU A 286 0.13 3.36 5.61
C LEU A 286 0.21 3.23 7.15
N LYS A 287 0.23 4.35 7.90
CA LYS A 287 0.23 4.32 9.36
C LYS A 287 -1.03 3.63 9.90
N TYR A 288 -2.22 3.97 9.40
CA TYR A 288 -3.46 3.32 9.83
C TYR A 288 -3.52 1.84 9.41
N PHE A 289 -3.01 1.47 8.24
CA PHE A 289 -2.91 0.07 7.79
C PHE A 289 -2.01 -0.76 8.70
N ILE A 290 -0.82 -0.25 9.03
CA ILE A 290 0.13 -0.89 9.94
C ILE A 290 -0.45 -0.97 11.38
N GLN A 291 -1.20 0.05 11.82
CA GLN A 291 -1.90 0.03 13.10
C GLN A 291 -3.07 -0.97 13.15
N GLY A 292 -3.78 -1.18 12.04
CA GLY A 292 -4.81 -2.21 11.90
C GLY A 292 -4.28 -3.64 12.05
N MET A 293 -2.99 -3.87 11.78
CA MET A 293 -2.29 -5.14 12.01
C MET A 293 -1.71 -5.27 13.43
N GLY A 294 -1.98 -4.33 14.33
CA GLY A 294 -1.48 -4.34 15.72
C GLY A 294 -0.04 -3.85 15.89
N TYR A 295 0.60 -3.35 14.82
CA TYR A 295 1.90 -2.70 14.90
C TYR A 295 1.75 -1.19 15.18
N LEU A 296 2.85 -0.50 15.54
CA LEU A 296 2.87 0.95 15.81
C LEU A 296 1.78 1.48 16.76
N SER A 297 1.27 0.67 17.69
CA SER A 297 0.13 1.00 18.57
C SER A 297 0.39 2.15 19.54
N SER A 298 1.66 2.58 19.68
CA SER A 298 2.08 3.75 20.47
C SER A 298 2.42 4.98 19.64
N ALA A 299 2.32 4.90 18.30
CA ALA A 299 2.48 6.06 17.42
C ALA A 299 1.21 6.92 17.44
N GLY A 300 1.37 8.23 17.62
CA GLY A 300 0.23 9.13 17.77
C GLY A 300 -0.59 9.28 16.48
N MET A 301 -1.91 9.33 16.61
CA MET A 301 -2.78 9.74 15.50
C MET A 301 -2.57 11.24 15.24
N THR A 302 -1.98 11.59 14.08
CA THR A 302 -1.64 12.98 13.73
C THR A 302 -2.88 13.88 13.80
N ARG A 303 -4.03 13.38 13.31
CA ARG A 303 -5.36 14.04 13.35
C ARG A 303 -5.96 14.29 14.74
N LEU A 304 -5.50 13.62 15.81
CA LEU A 304 -6.00 13.89 17.16
C LEU A 304 -5.26 15.04 17.85
N ARG A 305 -3.97 15.25 17.53
CA ARG A 305 -3.19 16.37 18.09
C ARG A 305 -3.74 17.74 17.66
N SER A 306 -4.33 17.83 16.46
CA SER A 306 -4.87 19.07 15.90
C SER A 306 -6.26 19.48 16.40
N ARG A 307 -6.92 18.70 17.27
CA ARG A 307 -8.25 19.05 17.82
C ARG A 307 -8.28 19.38 19.32
N THR A 308 -7.14 19.38 20.01
CA THR A 308 -7.03 19.77 21.44
C THR A 308 -6.08 20.93 21.71
N ALA A 309 -5.50 21.54 20.67
CA ALA A 309 -4.64 22.73 20.78
C ALA A 309 -5.44 24.05 20.85
N SER A 310 -6.52 24.08 21.63
CA SER A 310 -7.29 25.30 21.89
C SER A 310 -6.48 26.25 22.78
N SER A 311 -6.10 27.41 22.25
CA SER A 311 -5.30 28.39 22.98
C SER A 311 -6.14 29.17 24.00
N SER A 312 -5.79 29.07 25.28
CA SER A 312 -6.29 30.00 26.32
C SER A 312 -5.24 30.28 27.40
N SER A 313 -4.93 31.57 27.55
CA SER A 313 -4.23 32.23 28.68
C SER A 313 -2.90 31.64 29.18
N ILE A 314 -1.79 32.32 28.86
CA ILE A 314 -0.64 32.40 29.79
C ILE A 314 -0.73 33.73 30.54
N THR A 315 -0.88 33.66 31.86
CA THR A 315 -0.66 34.74 32.86
C THR A 315 -0.63 34.05 34.23
N SER A 316 0.56 33.67 34.75
CA SER A 316 1.35 34.48 35.70
C SER A 316 0.59 34.74 37.03
N MET A 317 0.91 34.12 38.17
CA MET A 317 2.18 34.27 38.92
C MET A 317 2.31 33.27 40.10
N GLU A 318 3.55 33.11 40.58
CA GLU A 318 4.00 32.87 41.97
C GLU A 318 3.09 32.08 42.96
N GLY A 319 3.51 30.89 43.40
CA GLY A 319 2.81 30.12 44.44
C GLY A 319 3.65 29.00 45.07
N SER A 320 4.33 29.28 46.19
CA SER A 320 5.16 28.29 46.90
C SER A 320 4.36 27.46 47.91
N ARG A 321 4.49 26.11 47.89
CA ARG A 321 4.98 25.30 49.05
C ARG A 321 4.92 23.77 48.89
N SER A 322 5.96 23.14 49.43
CA SER A 322 6.01 21.89 50.22
C SER A 322 5.56 20.52 49.66
N ARG A 323 6.42 19.54 49.93
CA ARG A 323 6.13 18.09 49.91
C ARG A 323 5.22 17.67 51.08
N SER A 324 4.49 16.57 50.90
CA SER A 324 4.42 15.48 51.89
C SER A 324 3.96 14.17 51.25
N HIS A 325 4.39 13.03 51.81
CA HIS A 325 3.79 11.72 51.55
C HIS A 325 2.67 11.48 52.57
N THR A 326 1.70 10.64 52.22
CA THR A 326 1.21 9.61 53.15
C THR A 326 0.63 8.44 52.36
N ASN A 327 0.47 7.28 53.00
CA ASN A 327 0.02 6.04 52.39
C ASN A 327 -1.06 5.40 53.28
N GLU A 328 -1.91 4.57 52.65
CA GLU A 328 -2.54 3.38 53.25
C GLU A 328 -3.71 3.49 54.27
N LEU A 329 -4.57 2.45 54.19
CA LEU A 329 -5.50 1.90 55.20
C LEU A 329 -6.74 2.74 55.63
N GLN A 330 -7.85 2.17 56.12
CA GLN A 330 -8.51 0.85 55.94
C GLN A 330 -9.88 0.85 56.67
N ARG A 331 -10.92 0.18 56.13
CA ARG A 331 -12.20 -0.17 56.82
C ARG A 331 -13.10 1.03 57.22
N ASP A 332 -14.38 0.90 57.60
CA ASP A 332 -15.26 -0.29 57.69
C ASP A 332 -16.75 0.00 57.36
N ARG A 333 -17.54 -1.08 57.36
CA ARG A 333 -18.99 -1.28 57.61
C ARG A 333 -19.75 -0.21 58.45
N THR A 334 -21.09 -0.04 58.46
CA THR A 334 -22.27 -0.90 58.07
C THR A 334 -23.62 -0.14 58.10
N HIS A 335 -24.66 -0.65 57.40
CA HIS A 335 -26.13 -0.62 57.73
C HIS A 335 -26.89 0.74 57.94
N SER A 336 -28.23 0.87 57.85
CA SER A 336 -29.31 0.13 57.15
C SER A 336 -30.71 0.81 57.32
N ARG A 337 -31.69 0.52 56.42
CA ARG A 337 -33.17 0.78 56.52
C ARG A 337 -33.59 2.27 56.47
N GLY A 338 -34.75 2.67 55.94
CA GLY A 338 -35.86 2.05 55.16
C GLY A 338 -36.54 3.18 54.32
N ALA A 339 -37.76 3.15 53.77
CA ALA A 339 -38.86 2.20 53.51
C ALA A 339 -39.69 2.79 52.31
N GLU A 340 -40.85 2.35 51.80
CA GLU A 340 -41.85 1.31 52.13
C GLU A 340 -42.34 0.66 50.79
N ASP A 341 -43.58 0.16 50.71
CA ASP A 341 -44.17 -0.54 49.56
C ASP A 341 -45.03 0.37 48.65
N LYS A 342 -45.20 0.00 47.36
CA LYS A 342 -46.50 -0.54 46.83
C LYS A 342 -46.55 -0.82 45.31
N ARG A 343 -46.78 -2.10 44.99
CA ARG A 343 -47.75 -2.70 44.02
C ARG A 343 -47.84 -2.26 42.54
N GLY A 344 -47.87 -3.26 41.64
CA GLY A 344 -48.42 -3.24 40.26
C GLY A 344 -47.35 -3.57 39.20
N ARG A 345 -47.38 -4.64 38.37
CA ARG A 345 -48.39 -5.20 37.42
C ARG A 345 -48.83 -4.20 36.34
N SER A 346 -48.81 -4.52 35.03
CA SER A 346 -48.60 -5.82 34.32
C SER A 346 -48.09 -5.65 32.87
N HIS A 347 -47.80 -6.77 32.19
CA HIS A 347 -47.53 -6.84 30.74
C HIS A 347 -48.72 -6.38 29.87
N THR A 348 -48.42 -5.94 28.64
CA THR A 348 -49.16 -6.30 27.40
C THR A 348 -48.24 -6.12 26.18
N ASP A 349 -48.28 -7.08 25.25
CA ASP A 349 -47.88 -6.89 23.84
C ASP A 349 -48.99 -6.17 23.05
N THR A 350 -48.63 -5.41 22.02
CA THR A 350 -49.51 -5.12 20.86
C THR A 350 -48.71 -4.97 19.57
N SER A 351 -49.07 -5.77 18.56
CA SER A 351 -48.69 -5.55 17.16
C SER A 351 -49.81 -4.79 16.43
N MET A 352 -49.48 -4.07 15.35
CA MET A 352 -50.41 -3.74 14.27
C MET A 352 -49.70 -3.78 12.91
N ASP A 353 -50.37 -4.37 11.93
CA ASP A 353 -49.89 -4.62 10.56
C ASP A 353 -50.63 -3.75 9.52
N SER A 354 -50.02 -3.58 8.34
CA SER A 354 -50.66 -3.19 7.05
C SER A 354 -51.23 -1.75 6.96
N ILE A 355 -51.56 -1.15 5.79
CA ILE A 355 -51.81 -1.65 4.41
C ILE A 355 -51.05 -0.83 3.33
N SER A 356 -50.77 -1.51 2.21
CA SER A 356 -50.19 -1.05 0.93
C SER A 356 -50.89 0.11 0.20
N HIS A 357 -50.23 0.73 -0.80
CA HIS A 357 -50.60 0.56 -2.22
C HIS A 357 -49.70 1.28 -3.26
N SER A 358 -49.37 0.58 -4.36
CA SER A 358 -49.04 1.05 -5.74
C SER A 358 -48.03 2.21 -5.97
N SER A 359 -47.18 2.17 -7.01
CA SER A 359 -47.47 1.70 -8.38
C SER A 359 -46.24 1.12 -9.10
N VAL A 360 -46.50 0.37 -10.19
CA VAL A 360 -45.50 -0.27 -11.05
C VAL A 360 -45.62 0.31 -12.46
N THR A 361 -44.49 0.58 -13.10
CA THR A 361 -44.43 0.90 -14.53
C THR A 361 -43.37 0.01 -15.20
N GLN A 362 -43.82 -1.05 -15.89
CA GLN A 362 -42.95 -1.83 -16.78
C GLN A 362 -42.81 -1.11 -18.13
N ILE A 363 -41.62 -1.18 -18.74
CA ILE A 363 -41.45 -0.95 -20.18
C ILE A 363 -40.56 -2.08 -20.74
N ILE A 364 -41.16 -2.98 -21.52
CA ILE A 364 -40.46 -3.99 -22.32
C ILE A 364 -41.08 -4.03 -23.72
N SER A 365 -40.32 -3.61 -24.73
CA SER A 365 -40.51 -3.83 -26.17
C SER A 365 -39.40 -3.05 -26.91
N LYS A 366 -38.79 -3.53 -27.99
CA LYS A 366 -39.00 -4.77 -28.77
C LYS A 366 -37.66 -5.16 -29.42
N SER A 367 -37.48 -6.46 -29.71
CA SER A 367 -36.46 -6.90 -30.68
C SER A 367 -36.93 -6.64 -32.11
N THR A 368 -35.98 -6.46 -33.03
CA THR A 368 -36.21 -6.50 -34.48
C THR A 368 -35.17 -7.40 -35.12
N GLU A 369 -35.61 -8.44 -35.82
CA GLU A 369 -34.75 -9.30 -36.63
C GLU A 369 -34.47 -8.64 -37.99
N VAL A 370 -33.30 -8.90 -38.57
CA VAL A 370 -33.03 -8.67 -40.00
C VAL A 370 -32.23 -9.84 -40.54
N THR A 371 -32.75 -10.53 -41.55
CA THR A 371 -32.00 -11.50 -42.36
C THR A 371 -32.49 -11.47 -43.81
N CYS A 372 -31.57 -11.16 -44.72
CA CYS A 372 -31.50 -11.53 -46.14
C CYS A 372 -30.05 -11.33 -46.56
#